data_AF-A0A0W0WLQ7-F1
#
_entry.id   AF-A0A0W0WLQ7-F1
#
_cell.length_a   1.000
_cell.length_b   1.000
_cell.length_c   1.000
_cell.angle_alpha   90.00
_cell.angle_beta   90.00
_cell.angle_gamma   90.00
#
_symmetry.space_group_name_H-M   'P 1'
#
loop_
_entity.id
_entity.type
_entity.pdbx_description
1 polymer ?
#
loop_
_entity_poly.entity_id
_entity_poly.type
_entity_poly.pdbx_seq_one_letter_code
_entity_poly.pdbx_strand_id
1 'polypeptide(L)'
;MYKKLLGIMVFAFSLVLGQAVFADSEHCGEGVKKMVESLNLDDSQKAKIKPILEQLKSTIADKASQMGDLRKQISQQVQSASMDQSTVNGLVDQKTQLLGDIMKAKLAATNQIMNILNDQQKAQLHKKMQEAEEKWSEKFKSCHEEG
;
A
#
# COMPACT_ATOMS: atom_id res chain seq x y z
N MET A 1 -58.43 -6.48 44.30
CA MET A 1 -58.04 -6.14 42.92
C MET A 1 -56.52 -5.99 42.86
N TYR A 2 -55.82 -7.10 42.63
CA TYR A 2 -54.36 -7.17 42.44
C TYR A 2 -54.06 -8.49 41.74
N LYS A 3 -53.73 -8.45 40.44
CA LYS A 3 -52.93 -9.47 39.76
C LYS A 3 -52.23 -8.80 38.58
N LYS A 4 -51.03 -8.28 38.81
CA LYS A 4 -50.11 -7.91 37.73
C LYS A 4 -49.42 -9.18 37.27
N LEU A 5 -49.64 -9.52 36.01
CA LEU A 5 -49.03 -10.65 35.32
C LEU A 5 -47.51 -10.42 35.21
N LEU A 6 -46.73 -11.41 35.65
CA LEU A 6 -45.32 -11.56 35.35
C LEU A 6 -45.17 -11.71 33.82
N GLY A 7 -44.55 -10.73 33.17
CA GLY A 7 -44.08 -10.83 31.80
C GLY A 7 -42.57 -11.08 31.78
N ILE A 8 -42.18 -12.31 31.46
CA ILE A 8 -40.80 -12.67 31.11
C ILE A 8 -40.62 -12.29 29.63
N MET A 9 -39.69 -11.37 29.34
CA MET A 9 -39.12 -11.20 28.01
C MET A 9 -37.61 -11.05 28.17
N VAL A 10 -36.92 -12.19 28.09
CA VAL A 10 -35.46 -12.23 27.95
C VAL A 10 -35.16 -11.85 26.51
N PHE A 11 -34.72 -10.61 26.30
CA PHE A 11 -34.23 -10.13 25.02
C PHE A 11 -32.83 -10.71 24.81
N ALA A 12 -32.75 -11.87 24.15
CA ALA A 12 -31.48 -12.43 23.70
C ALA A 12 -30.93 -11.53 22.59
N PHE A 13 -30.03 -10.61 22.96
CA PHE A 13 -29.16 -9.92 22.02
C PHE A 13 -28.23 -10.96 21.39
N SER A 14 -28.64 -11.53 20.25
CA SER A 14 -27.73 -12.17 19.32
C SER A 14 -26.82 -11.09 18.73
N LEU A 15 -25.76 -10.75 19.47
CA LEU A 15 -24.66 -9.97 18.96
C LEU A 15 -23.95 -10.85 17.92
N VAL A 16 -24.37 -10.73 16.66
CA VAL A 16 -23.62 -11.23 15.52
C VAL A 16 -22.26 -10.53 15.60
N LEU A 17 -21.25 -11.26 16.09
CA LEU A 17 -19.86 -10.90 15.93
C LEU A 17 -19.59 -10.96 14.43
N GLY A 18 -19.92 -9.88 13.73
CA GLY A 18 -19.37 -9.57 12.43
C GLY A 18 -17.87 -9.47 12.63
N GLN A 19 -17.18 -10.59 12.42
CA GLN A 19 -15.75 -10.59 12.25
C GLN A 19 -15.52 -9.81 10.96
N ALA A 20 -15.37 -8.49 11.11
CA ALA A 20 -14.73 -7.68 10.10
C ALA A 20 -13.31 -8.22 10.01
N VAL A 21 -13.13 -9.23 9.15
CA VAL A 21 -11.83 -9.55 8.57
C VAL A 21 -11.51 -8.34 7.72
N PHE A 22 -10.97 -7.31 8.37
CA PHE A 22 -10.27 -6.27 7.66
C PHE A 22 -9.19 -6.99 6.88
N ALA A 23 -9.36 -7.02 5.55
CA ALA A 23 -8.33 -7.45 4.63
C ALA A 23 -7.05 -6.75 5.06
N ASP A 24 -6.09 -7.55 5.53
CA ASP A 24 -4.77 -7.10 5.91
C ASP A 24 -4.15 -6.48 4.66
N SER A 25 -4.29 -5.16 4.56
CA SER A 25 -3.71 -4.36 3.49
C SER A 25 -2.27 -4.03 3.87
N GLU A 26 -1.51 -5.04 4.30
CA GLU A 26 -0.06 -4.98 4.39
C GLU A 26 0.53 -4.96 2.97
N HIS A 27 0.47 -3.75 2.43
CA HIS A 27 1.63 -2.97 2.06
C HIS A 27 2.43 -3.47 0.85
N CYS A 28 2.47 -2.58 -0.15
CA CYS A 28 3.33 -2.64 -1.33
C CYS A 28 4.81 -2.86 -0.99
N GLY A 29 5.26 -4.11 -0.83
CA GLY A 29 6.66 -4.48 -0.71
C GLY A 29 7.44 -3.78 0.41
N GLU A 30 8.72 -4.09 0.54
CA GLU A 30 9.60 -3.35 1.43
C GLU A 30 9.90 -1.97 0.82
N GLY A 31 9.35 -0.91 1.40
CA GLY A 31 9.53 0.45 0.88
C GLY A 31 10.99 0.90 0.93
N VAL A 32 11.39 1.77 0.00
CA VAL A 32 12.76 2.37 -0.09
C VAL A 32 13.26 2.83 1.28
N LYS A 33 12.38 3.46 2.07
CA LYS A 33 12.68 3.87 3.46
C LYS A 33 13.19 2.72 4.34
N LYS A 34 12.47 1.59 4.40
CA LYS A 34 12.85 0.45 5.25
C LYS A 34 14.20 -0.14 4.81
N MET A 35 14.41 -0.31 3.50
CA MET A 35 15.67 -0.81 2.98
C MET A 35 16.85 0.09 3.39
N VAL A 36 16.68 1.41 3.24
CA VAL A 36 17.74 2.39 3.53
C VAL A 36 18.00 2.55 5.03
N GLU A 37 16.96 2.56 5.86
CA GLU A 37 17.10 2.63 7.33
C GLU A 37 17.77 1.39 7.92
N SER A 38 17.74 0.26 7.22
CA SER A 38 18.45 -0.96 7.63
C SER A 38 19.94 -0.97 7.28
N LEU A 39 20.43 0.04 6.55
CA LEU A 39 21.85 0.23 6.29
C LEU A 39 22.52 0.87 7.50
N ASN A 40 23.78 0.51 7.73
CA ASN A 40 24.59 1.14 8.79
C ASN A 40 25.05 2.54 8.35
N LEU A 41 24.13 3.51 8.35
CA LEU A 41 24.37 4.89 7.96
C LEU A 41 25.02 5.68 9.10
N ASP A 42 26.02 6.50 8.77
CA ASP A 42 26.52 7.51 9.71
C ASP A 42 25.57 8.72 9.80
N ASP A 43 25.82 9.60 10.76
CA ASP A 43 24.93 10.74 11.04
C ASP A 43 24.90 11.78 9.91
N SER A 44 26.00 11.94 9.17
CA SER A 44 26.07 12.82 7.99
C SER A 44 25.21 12.27 6.85
N GLN A 45 25.27 10.96 6.62
CA GLN A 45 24.45 10.28 5.64
C GLN A 45 22.97 10.34 6.00
N LYS A 46 22.62 10.06 7.27
CA LYS A 46 21.23 10.18 7.77
C LYS A 46 20.67 11.57 7.55
N ALA A 47 21.44 12.62 7.86
CA ALA A 47 21.02 14.00 7.69
C ALA A 47 20.71 14.35 6.22
N LYS A 48 21.48 13.81 5.27
CA LYS A 48 21.27 14.02 3.82
C LYS A 48 20.12 13.17 3.26
N ILE A 49 19.95 11.95 3.77
CA ILE A 49 18.96 10.98 3.28
C ILE A 49 17.55 11.29 3.81
N LYS A 50 17.43 11.77 5.05
CA LYS A 50 16.14 12.08 5.67
C LYS A 50 15.22 12.95 4.80
N PRO A 51 15.64 14.12 4.27
CA PRO A 51 14.77 14.95 3.44
C PRO A 51 14.35 14.25 2.13
N ILE A 52 15.20 13.39 1.57
CA ILE A 52 14.86 12.59 0.37
C ILE A 52 13.71 11.62 0.69
N LEU A 53 13.81 10.92 1.83
CA LEU A 53 12.77 9.97 2.27
C LEU A 53 11.47 10.68 2.67
N GLU A 54 11.55 11.86 3.29
CA GLU A 54 10.38 12.69 3.62
C GLU A 54 9.67 13.18 2.37
N GLN A 55 10.42 13.67 1.38
CA GLN A 55 9.86 14.06 0.09
C GLN A 55 9.21 12.88 -0.63
N LEU A 56 9.89 11.72 -0.66
CA LEU A 56 9.34 10.50 -1.26
C LEU A 56 8.03 10.08 -0.55
N LYS A 57 8.01 10.10 0.79
CA LYS A 57 6.82 9.79 1.58
C LYS A 57 5.66 10.73 1.22
N SER A 58 5.92 12.03 1.14
CA SER A 58 4.90 13.02 0.79
C SER A 58 4.34 12.78 -0.61
N THR A 59 5.23 12.56 -1.59
CA THR A 59 4.81 12.26 -2.98
C THR A 59 3.97 10.99 -3.04
N ILE A 60 4.38 9.91 -2.36
CA ILE A 60 3.62 8.66 -2.35
C ILE A 60 2.27 8.83 -1.64
N ALA A 61 2.21 9.58 -0.53
CA ALA A 61 0.97 9.80 0.21
C ALA A 61 -0.08 10.55 -0.64
N ASP A 62 0.32 11.61 -1.35
CA ASP A 62 -0.54 12.33 -2.28
C ASP A 62 -1.08 11.40 -3.38
N LYS A 63 -0.20 10.64 -4.04
CA LYS A 63 -0.58 9.71 -5.11
C LYS A 63 -1.45 8.56 -4.60
N ALA A 64 -1.23 8.07 -3.39
CA ALA A 64 -2.05 7.05 -2.75
C ALA A 64 -3.47 7.57 -2.46
N SER A 65 -3.62 8.84 -2.06
CA SER A 65 -4.94 9.47 -1.91
C SER A 65 -5.70 9.47 -3.23
N GLN A 66 -5.05 9.92 -4.31
CA GLN A 66 -5.64 9.95 -5.65
C GLN A 66 -6.05 8.54 -6.13
N MET A 67 -5.21 7.54 -5.85
CA MET A 67 -5.51 6.14 -6.20
C MET A 67 -6.70 5.59 -5.38
N GLY A 68 -6.88 6.04 -4.14
CA GLY A 68 -8.05 5.73 -3.32
C GLY A 68 -9.34 6.27 -3.93
N ASP A 69 -9.31 7.50 -4.46
CA ASP A 69 -10.48 8.10 -5.11
C ASP A 69 -10.79 7.45 -6.47
N LEU A 70 -9.78 7.09 -7.26
CA LEU A 70 -9.98 6.28 -8.47
C LEU A 70 -10.61 4.93 -8.16
N ARG A 71 -10.18 4.26 -7.07
CA ARG A 71 -10.77 2.98 -6.66
C ARG A 71 -12.28 3.12 -6.37
N LYS A 72 -12.70 4.21 -5.73
CA LYS A 72 -14.13 4.50 -5.49
C LYS A 72 -14.89 4.69 -6.80
N GLN A 73 -14.35 5.47 -7.73
CA GLN A 73 -14.98 5.72 -9.04
C GLN A 73 -15.11 4.45 -9.86
N ILE A 74 -14.06 3.61 -9.90
CA ILE A 74 -14.11 2.30 -10.56
C ILE A 74 -15.17 1.41 -9.90
N SER A 75 -15.23 1.38 -8.56
CA SER A 75 -16.24 0.61 -7.83
C SER A 75 -17.67 1.05 -8.15
N GLN A 76 -17.90 2.37 -8.32
CA GLN A 76 -19.20 2.90 -8.72
C GLN A 76 -19.60 2.44 -10.12
N GLN A 77 -18.66 2.43 -11.07
CA GLN A 77 -18.90 1.92 -12.43
C GLN A 77 -19.29 0.43 -12.40
N VAL A 78 -18.59 -0.38 -11.60
CA VAL A 78 -18.87 -1.82 -11.46
C VAL A 78 -20.23 -2.10 -10.82
N GLN A 79 -20.69 -1.25 -9.89
CA GLN A 79 -21.97 -1.42 -9.19
C GLN A 79 -23.17 -0.80 -9.91
N SER A 80 -22.92 -0.07 -11.01
CA SER A 80 -23.98 0.57 -11.79
C SER A 80 -24.82 -0.44 -12.58
N ALA A 81 -26.04 -0.07 -12.96
CA ALA A 81 -26.92 -0.92 -13.78
C ALA A 81 -26.33 -1.21 -15.17
N SER A 82 -25.48 -0.30 -15.68
CA SER A 82 -24.74 -0.47 -16.92
C SER A 82 -23.40 0.26 -16.81
N MET A 83 -22.31 -0.47 -16.96
CA MET A 83 -20.96 0.08 -16.91
C MET A 83 -20.65 0.91 -18.16
N ASP A 84 -20.16 2.13 -17.98
CA ASP A 84 -19.63 2.94 -19.08
C ASP A 84 -18.18 2.56 -19.35
N GLN A 85 -17.98 1.81 -20.44
CA GLN A 85 -16.66 1.32 -20.84
C GLN A 85 -15.66 2.46 -21.13
N SER A 86 -16.12 3.59 -21.70
CA SER A 86 -15.23 4.71 -22.00
C SER A 86 -14.74 5.37 -20.72
N THR A 87 -15.64 5.54 -19.75
CA THR A 87 -15.29 6.07 -18.43
C THR A 87 -14.32 5.14 -17.70
N VAL A 88 -14.58 3.83 -17.70
CA VAL A 88 -13.68 2.85 -17.05
C VAL A 88 -12.30 2.85 -17.67
N ASN A 89 -12.18 2.90 -19.00
CA ASN A 89 -10.88 2.98 -19.68
C ASN A 89 -10.10 4.22 -19.22
N GLY A 90 -10.76 5.39 -19.17
CA GLY A 90 -10.12 6.62 -18.67
C GLY A 90 -9.64 6.52 -17.21
N LEU A 91 -10.42 5.88 -16.33
CA LEU A 91 -10.02 5.64 -14.94
C LEU A 91 -8.81 4.71 -14.82
N VAL A 92 -8.72 3.71 -15.70
CA VAL A 92 -7.58 2.78 -15.76
C VAL A 92 -6.32 3.49 -16.28
N ASP A 93 -6.44 4.36 -17.28
CA ASP A 93 -5.33 5.16 -17.79
C ASP A 93 -4.77 6.10 -16.71
N GLN A 94 -5.66 6.78 -15.97
CA GLN A 94 -5.28 7.61 -14.83
C GLN A 94 -4.55 6.81 -13.75
N LYS A 95 -5.05 5.60 -13.43
CA LYS A 95 -4.39 4.71 -12.47
C LYS A 95 -3.00 4.30 -12.94
N THR A 96 -2.85 4.00 -14.23
CA THR A 96 -1.57 3.65 -14.85
C THR A 96 -0.56 4.80 -14.74
N GLN A 97 -1.00 6.03 -15.00
CA GLN A 97 -0.16 7.21 -14.84
C GLN A 97 0.31 7.39 -13.38
N LEU A 98 -0.59 7.27 -12.40
CA LEU A 98 -0.23 7.39 -10.98
C LEU A 98 0.81 6.35 -10.54
N LEU A 99 0.65 5.11 -10.99
CA LEU A 99 1.61 4.04 -10.70
C LEU A 99 2.98 4.33 -11.34
N GLY A 100 2.99 4.82 -12.58
CA GLY A 100 4.21 5.26 -13.25
C GLY A 100 4.92 6.40 -12.53
N ASP A 101 4.17 7.38 -12.01
CA ASP A 101 4.73 8.51 -11.26
C ASP A 101 5.31 8.08 -9.91
N ILE A 102 4.65 7.16 -9.21
CA ILE A 102 5.19 6.54 -7.98
C ILE A 102 6.50 5.81 -8.29
N MET A 103 6.56 5.04 -9.39
CA MET A 103 7.77 4.33 -9.81
C MET A 103 8.92 5.31 -10.08
N LYS A 104 8.68 6.36 -10.87
CA LYS A 104 9.67 7.41 -11.14
C LYS A 104 10.17 8.07 -9.85
N ALA A 105 9.27 8.39 -8.92
CA ALA A 105 9.64 8.98 -7.64
C ALA A 105 10.55 8.07 -6.80
N LYS A 106 10.23 6.76 -6.74
CA LYS A 106 11.07 5.77 -6.05
C LYS A 106 12.45 5.65 -6.71
N LEU A 107 12.51 5.57 -8.04
CA LEU A 107 13.78 5.49 -8.78
C LEU A 107 14.66 6.73 -8.55
N ALA A 108 14.07 7.92 -8.62
CA ALA A 108 14.77 9.17 -8.38
C ALA A 108 15.33 9.24 -6.95
N ALA A 109 14.53 8.89 -5.94
CA ALA A 109 14.96 8.85 -4.56
C ALA A 109 16.08 7.82 -4.33
N THR A 110 15.93 6.60 -4.86
CA THR A 110 16.98 5.57 -4.77
C THR A 110 18.29 6.05 -5.40
N ASN A 111 18.24 6.66 -6.59
CA ASN A 111 19.44 7.19 -7.25
C ASN A 111 20.12 8.30 -6.42
N GLN A 112 19.35 9.22 -5.84
CA GLN A 112 19.89 10.25 -4.95
C GLN A 112 20.55 9.66 -3.71
N ILE A 113 19.93 8.64 -3.10
CA ILE A 113 20.48 7.94 -1.94
C ILE A 113 21.77 7.21 -2.30
N MET A 114 21.80 6.50 -3.43
CA MET A 114 23.01 5.80 -3.91
C MET A 114 24.23 6.71 -4.03
N ASN A 115 24.04 7.99 -4.38
CA ASN A 115 25.12 8.97 -4.45
C ASN A 115 25.65 9.44 -3.08
N ILE A 116 24.96 9.12 -1.98
CA ILE A 116 25.35 9.43 -0.60
C ILE A 116 26.07 8.24 0.08
N LEU A 117 25.79 7.03 -0.40
CA LEU A 117 26.31 5.79 0.17
C LEU A 117 27.76 5.52 -0.24
N ASN A 118 28.51 4.86 0.64
CA ASN A 118 29.80 4.25 0.28
C ASN A 118 29.58 2.91 -0.45
N ASP A 119 30.67 2.33 -0.98
CA ASP A 119 30.56 1.14 -1.83
C ASP A 119 30.01 -0.09 -1.10
N GLN A 120 30.35 -0.27 0.19
CA GLN A 120 29.80 -1.35 0.99
C GLN A 120 28.28 -1.19 1.19
N GLN A 121 27.81 0.02 1.50
CA GLN A 121 26.39 0.31 1.69
C GLN A 121 25.61 0.21 0.38
N LYS A 122 26.19 0.62 -0.76
CA LYS A 122 25.61 0.44 -2.09
C LYS A 122 25.39 -1.04 -2.40
N ALA A 123 26.41 -1.88 -2.15
CA ALA A 123 26.29 -3.33 -2.34
C ALA A 123 25.20 -3.93 -1.46
N GLN A 124 25.10 -3.51 -0.19
CA GLN A 124 24.02 -3.94 0.71
C GLN A 124 22.64 -3.51 0.23
N LEU A 125 22.50 -2.28 -0.27
CA LEU A 125 21.22 -1.79 -0.80
C LEU A 125 20.81 -2.55 -2.07
N HIS A 126 21.74 -2.81 -2.99
CA HIS A 126 21.48 -3.63 -4.17
C HIS A 126 21.01 -5.04 -3.80
N LYS A 127 21.67 -5.69 -2.83
CA LYS A 127 21.25 -7.00 -2.34
C LYS A 127 19.81 -6.98 -1.79
N LYS A 128 19.47 -5.97 -1.00
CA LYS A 128 18.10 -5.80 -0.47
C LYS A 128 17.07 -5.59 -1.58
N MET A 129 17.42 -4.85 -2.63
CA MET A 129 16.54 -4.68 -3.80
C MET A 129 16.32 -6.01 -4.53
N GLN A 130 17.36 -6.83 -4.69
CA GLN A 130 17.25 -8.18 -5.27
C GLN A 130 16.38 -9.09 -4.41
N GLU A 131 16.59 -9.13 -3.10
CA GLU A 131 15.76 -9.90 -2.16
C GLU A 131 14.28 -9.47 -2.21
N ALA A 132 14.01 -8.17 -2.38
CA ALA A 132 12.65 -7.66 -2.51
C ALA A 132 12.01 -8.08 -3.85
N GLU A 133 12.78 -8.12 -4.93
CA GLU A 133 12.34 -8.60 -6.25
C GLU A 133 12.07 -10.10 -6.23
N GLU A 134 12.93 -10.90 -5.61
CA GLU A 134 12.74 -12.34 -5.42
C GLU A 134 11.47 -12.64 -4.63
N LYS A 135 11.27 -11.98 -3.47
CA LYS A 135 10.03 -12.10 -2.68
C LYS A 135 8.80 -11.72 -3.50
N TRP A 136 8.90 -10.70 -4.35
CA TRP A 136 7.79 -10.30 -5.21
C TRP A 136 7.51 -11.35 -6.29
N SER A 137 8.56 -11.90 -6.91
CA SER A 137 8.48 -12.98 -7.89
C SER A 137 7.88 -14.27 -7.28
N GLU A 138 8.32 -14.66 -6.09
CA GLU A 138 7.76 -15.79 -5.35
C GLU A 138 6.29 -15.58 -5.01
N LYS A 139 5.92 -14.40 -4.49
CA LYS A 139 4.52 -14.05 -4.24
C LYS A 139 3.69 -14.12 -5.51
N PHE A 140 4.22 -13.60 -6.62
CA PHE A 140 3.55 -13.68 -7.92
C PHE A 140 3.32 -15.14 -8.35
N LYS A 141 4.36 -16.00 -8.27
CA LYS A 141 4.22 -17.44 -8.56
C LYS A 141 3.18 -18.12 -7.67
N SER A 142 3.19 -17.86 -6.35
CA SER A 142 2.22 -18.45 -5.43
C SER A 142 0.76 -18.09 -5.78
N CYS A 143 0.51 -16.87 -6.30
CA CYS A 143 -0.81 -16.47 -6.74
C CYS A 143 -1.27 -17.14 -8.05
N HIS A 144 -0.37 -17.81 -8.78
CA HIS A 144 -0.62 -18.39 -10.09
C HIS A 144 -0.42 -19.92 -10.15
N GLU A 145 0.25 -20.52 -9.16
CA GLU A 145 0.49 -21.97 -9.08
C GLU A 145 -0.56 -22.71 -8.20
N GLU A 146 -1.34 -21.99 -7.37
CA GLU A 146 -2.46 -22.56 -6.59
C GLU A 146 -3.83 -22.56 -7.31
N GLY A 147 -3.83 -22.42 -8.65
CA GLY A 147 -5.02 -22.37 -9.50
C GLY A 147 -5.26 -23.63 -10.33
#